data_AF-A0A7C1J1Z2-F1
#
_entry.id   AF-A0A7C1J1Z2-F1
#
_cell.length_a   1.000
_cell.length_b   1.000
_cell.length_c   1.000
_cell.angle_alpha   90.00
_cell.angle_beta   90.00
_cell.angle_gamma   90.00
#
_symmetry.space_group_name_H-M   'P 1'
#
loop_
_entity.id
_entity.type
_entity.pdbx_description
1 polymer ?
#
loop_
_entity_poly.entity_id
_entity_poly.type
_entity_poly.pdbx_seq_one_letter_code
_entity_poly.pdbx_strand_id
1 'polypeptide(L)'
;MSANRPLPRSSFASPPPTTDLENAQARRRTMRYVGAVLCAVTAIIYLLIGLRVIIVLDSPTGTPPDQVIGYIAGAAYALGAALLVFTDRRLLWVIGAVFQLFVVVMYFVVAQNRVPDYEVWGLMLRIPQIALFFVLGYLAYHKPPTSAQ
;
A
#
# COMPACT_ATOMS: atom_id res chain seq x y z
N MET A 1 47.30 -45.74 4.51
CA MET A 1 46.99 -44.85 5.65
C MET A 1 46.26 -43.63 5.12
N SER A 2 44.93 -43.63 5.19
CA SER A 2 44.09 -42.51 4.74
C SER A 2 43.66 -41.72 5.98
N ALA A 3 44.05 -40.44 6.04
CA ALA A 3 43.80 -39.56 7.16
C ALA A 3 42.33 -39.15 7.20
N ASN A 4 41.62 -39.61 8.24
CA ASN A 4 40.24 -39.25 8.54
C ASN A 4 40.19 -37.77 8.99
N ARG A 5 39.89 -36.85 8.07
CA ARG A 5 39.70 -35.43 8.43
C ARG A 5 38.32 -35.26 9.08
N PRO A 6 38.23 -34.81 10.34
CA PRO A 6 36.95 -34.48 10.94
C PRO A 6 36.31 -33.32 10.19
N LEU A 7 35.03 -33.47 9.83
CA LEU A 7 34.25 -32.43 9.19
C LEU A 7 34.16 -31.19 10.11
N PRO A 8 34.25 -29.96 9.57
CA PRO A 8 34.09 -28.75 10.34
C PRO A 8 32.70 -28.75 10.99
N ARG A 9 32.65 -28.68 12.33
CA ARG A 9 31.41 -28.53 13.08
C ARG A 9 30.70 -27.30 12.53
N SER A 10 29.59 -27.51 11.83
CA SER A 10 28.68 -26.43 11.45
C SER A 10 28.31 -25.70 12.73
N SER A 11 28.75 -24.45 12.85
CA SER A 11 28.33 -23.55 13.90
C SER A 11 26.81 -23.45 13.83
N PHE A 12 26.13 -24.19 14.70
CA PHE A 12 24.70 -24.04 14.92
C PHE A 12 24.53 -22.67 15.55
N ALA A 13 24.31 -21.65 14.70
CA ALA A 13 23.88 -20.35 15.16
C ALA A 13 22.65 -20.59 16.04
N SER A 14 22.73 -20.19 17.30
CA SER A 14 21.63 -20.30 18.25
C SER A 14 20.39 -19.66 17.63
N PRO A 15 19.22 -20.32 17.66
CA PRO A 15 18.00 -19.76 17.10
C PRO A 15 17.75 -18.37 17.69
N PRO A 16 17.26 -17.41 16.89
CA PRO A 16 16.98 -16.07 17.37
C PRO A 16 15.99 -16.13 18.55
N PRO A 17 16.06 -15.16 19.48
CA PRO A 17 15.13 -15.07 20.59
C PRO A 17 13.68 -15.09 20.09
N THR A 18 12.83 -15.90 20.73
CA THR A 18 11.40 -16.03 20.36
C THR A 18 10.66 -14.70 20.39
N THR A 19 11.07 -13.80 21.28
CA THR A 19 10.54 -12.44 21.44
C THR A 19 10.73 -11.57 20.20
N ASP A 20 11.83 -11.72 19.46
CA ASP A 20 12.14 -10.88 18.29
C ASP A 20 11.21 -11.20 17.11
N LEU A 21 10.91 -12.49 16.92
CA LEU A 21 9.99 -12.95 15.87
C LEU A 21 8.55 -12.53 16.16
N GLU A 22 8.12 -12.65 17.42
CA GLU A 22 6.80 -12.19 17.86
C GLU A 22 6.62 -10.68 17.65
N ASN A 23 7.61 -9.89 18.08
CA ASN A 23 7.61 -8.44 17.90
C ASN A 23 7.57 -8.04 16.41
N ALA A 24 8.31 -8.75 15.55
CA ALA A 24 8.31 -8.50 14.11
C ALA A 24 6.95 -8.83 13.47
N GLN A 25 6.32 -9.94 13.87
CA GLN A 25 4.99 -10.33 13.41
C GLN A 25 3.92 -9.32 13.84
N ALA A 26 3.93 -8.92 15.11
CA ALA A 26 3.01 -7.94 15.66
C ALA A 26 3.12 -6.60 14.93
N ARG A 27 4.36 -6.08 14.75
CA ARG A 27 4.60 -4.82 14.03
C ARG A 27 4.10 -4.89 12.60
N ARG A 28 4.33 -6.01 11.92
CA ARG A 28 3.88 -6.20 10.54
C ARG A 28 2.35 -6.28 10.42
N ARG A 29 1.69 -6.93 11.38
CA ARG A 29 0.22 -6.98 11.48
C ARG A 29 -0.36 -5.58 11.73
N THR A 30 0.24 -4.80 12.62
CA THR A 30 -0.16 -3.40 12.86
C THR A 30 -0.05 -2.58 11.58
N MET A 31 1.06 -2.67 10.86
CA MET A 31 1.25 -1.93 9.61
C MET A 31 0.22 -2.31 8.53
N ARG A 32 -0.20 -3.58 8.47
CA ARG A 32 -1.30 -4.02 7.58
C ARG A 32 -2.62 -3.35 7.94
N TYR A 33 -2.96 -3.27 9.23
CA TYR A 33 -4.20 -2.59 9.66
C TYR A 33 -4.13 -1.09 9.44
N VAL A 34 -2.99 -0.44 9.70
CA VAL A 34 -2.79 0.98 9.38
C VAL A 34 -3.01 1.22 7.88
N GLY A 35 -2.40 0.39 7.02
CA GLY A 35 -2.62 0.45 5.58
C GLY A 35 -4.09 0.22 5.21
N ALA A 36 -4.77 -0.74 5.84
CA ALA A 36 -6.17 -1.03 5.57
C ALA A 36 -7.08 0.15 5.93
N VAL A 37 -6.81 0.84 7.05
CA VAL A 37 -7.54 2.06 7.44
C VAL A 37 -7.29 3.18 6.43
N LEU A 38 -6.04 3.40 6.00
CA LEU A 38 -5.73 4.41 4.97
C LEU A 38 -6.43 4.11 3.64
N CYS A 39 -6.44 2.84 3.20
CA CYS A 39 -7.20 2.39 2.05
C CYS A 39 -8.70 2.64 2.23
N ALA A 40 -9.28 2.27 3.38
CA ALA A 40 -10.70 2.43 3.65
C ALA A 40 -11.13 3.90 3.66
N VAL A 41 -10.37 4.78 4.32
CA VAL A 41 -10.62 6.23 4.31
C VAL A 41 -10.57 6.77 2.88
N THR A 42 -9.54 6.39 2.12
CA THR A 42 -9.40 6.84 0.72
C THR A 42 -10.54 6.31 -0.16
N ALA A 43 -10.96 5.06 0.04
CA ALA A 43 -12.09 4.45 -0.66
C ALA A 43 -13.40 5.22 -0.39
N ILE A 44 -13.67 5.55 0.88
CA ILE A 44 -14.85 6.31 1.28
C ILE A 44 -14.85 7.66 0.58
N ILE A 45 -13.74 8.40 0.60
CA ILE A 45 -13.67 9.72 -0.05
C ILE A 45 -13.94 9.59 -1.55
N TYR A 46 -13.32 8.62 -2.25
CA TYR A 46 -13.57 8.41 -3.67
C TYR A 46 -15.00 7.96 -3.99
N LEU A 47 -15.63 7.14 -3.14
CA LEU A 47 -17.05 6.79 -3.30
C LEU A 47 -17.95 8.00 -3.09
N LEU A 48 -17.65 8.89 -2.13
CA LEU A 48 -18.39 10.13 -1.94
C LEU A 48 -18.24 11.08 -3.14
N ILE A 49 -17.09 11.09 -3.82
CA ILE A 49 -16.90 11.77 -5.11
C ILE A 49 -17.76 11.11 -6.19
N GLY A 50 -17.73 9.77 -6.26
CA GLY A 50 -18.55 8.95 -7.15
C GLY A 50 -20.05 9.27 -7.05
N LEU A 51 -20.53 9.38 -5.81
CA LEU A 51 -21.91 9.70 -5.44
C LEU A 51 -22.25 11.20 -5.57
N ARG A 52 -21.29 12.05 -5.96
CA ARG A 52 -21.42 13.52 -6.01
C ARG A 52 -21.77 14.18 -4.66
N VAL A 53 -21.45 13.54 -3.55
CA VAL A 53 -21.52 14.15 -2.21
C VAL A 53 -20.37 15.15 -2.03
N ILE A 54 -19.19 14.81 -2.55
CA ILE A 54 -18.02 15.69 -2.63
C ILE A 54 -17.82 16.08 -4.10
N ILE A 55 -17.86 17.37 -4.39
CA ILE A 55 -17.60 17.90 -5.73
C ILE A 55 -16.16 18.40 -5.74
N VAL A 56 -15.32 17.82 -6.60
CA VAL A 56 -13.88 18.11 -6.62
C VAL A 56 -13.56 19.15 -7.69
N LEU A 57 -14.17 19.12 -8.89
CA LEU A 57 -14.20 20.26 -9.82
C LEU A 57 -15.14 20.05 -11.02
N ASP A 58 -15.38 21.10 -11.79
CA ASP A 58 -15.96 20.99 -13.14
C ASP A 58 -14.89 20.41 -14.08
N SER A 59 -15.06 19.14 -14.48
CA SER A 59 -14.10 18.46 -15.34
C SER A 59 -13.96 19.21 -16.69
N PRO A 60 -12.74 19.49 -17.18
CA PRO A 60 -12.54 20.01 -18.53
C PRO A 60 -13.19 19.10 -19.58
N THR A 61 -13.62 19.68 -20.70
CA THR A 61 -14.18 18.93 -21.83
C THR A 61 -13.17 17.87 -22.31
N GLY A 62 -13.53 16.58 -22.17
CA GLY A 62 -12.71 15.45 -22.62
C GLY A 62 -12.17 14.53 -21.52
N THR A 63 -12.33 14.87 -20.23
CA THR A 63 -12.02 13.94 -19.12
C THR A 63 -13.20 13.04 -18.75
N PRO A 64 -12.96 11.80 -18.27
CA PRO A 64 -14.02 10.94 -17.75
C PRO A 64 -14.78 11.67 -16.63
N PRO A 65 -16.10 11.47 -16.51
CA PRO A 65 -16.88 12.09 -15.45
C PRO A 65 -16.29 11.73 -14.08
N ASP A 66 -16.20 12.71 -13.19
CA ASP A 66 -15.72 12.55 -11.81
C ASP A 66 -16.38 11.36 -11.09
N GLN A 67 -17.63 11.05 -11.43
CA GLN A 67 -18.37 9.90 -10.93
C GLN A 67 -17.67 8.56 -11.25
N VAL A 68 -17.27 8.38 -12.51
CA VAL A 68 -16.65 7.14 -12.99
C VAL A 68 -15.30 6.95 -12.30
N ILE A 69 -14.53 8.03 -12.19
CA ILE A 69 -13.25 8.03 -11.49
C ILE A 69 -13.46 7.69 -10.01
N GLY A 70 -14.45 8.31 -9.36
CA GLY A 70 -14.81 8.08 -7.97
C GLY A 70 -15.19 6.63 -7.69
N TYR A 71 -16.05 6.01 -8.50
CA TYR A 71 -16.46 4.62 -8.31
C TYR A 71 -15.31 3.63 -8.54
N ILE A 72 -14.55 3.80 -9.63
CA ILE A 72 -13.44 2.90 -9.95
C ILE A 72 -12.35 3.00 -8.90
N ALA A 73 -11.93 4.22 -8.55
CA ALA A 73 -10.91 4.43 -7.53
C ALA A 73 -11.41 3.94 -6.16
N GLY A 74 -12.65 4.26 -5.79
CA GLY A 74 -13.28 3.81 -4.55
C GLY A 74 -13.28 2.30 -4.42
N ALA A 75 -13.70 1.59 -5.46
CA ALA A 75 -13.69 0.13 -5.50
C ALA A 75 -12.26 -0.45 -5.41
N ALA A 76 -11.30 0.15 -6.10
CA ALA A 76 -9.89 -0.28 -6.05
C ALA A 76 -9.29 -0.14 -4.63
N TYR A 77 -9.54 0.99 -3.96
CA TYR A 77 -9.09 1.20 -2.58
C TYR A 77 -9.83 0.30 -1.58
N ALA A 78 -11.13 0.06 -1.77
CA ALA A 78 -11.91 -0.87 -0.95
C ALA A 78 -11.36 -2.31 -1.09
N LEU A 79 -11.04 -2.74 -2.31
CA LEU A 79 -10.36 -4.01 -2.57
C LEU A 79 -8.98 -4.04 -1.90
N GLY A 80 -8.21 -2.95 -2.00
CA GLY A 80 -6.92 -2.82 -1.32
C GLY A 80 -7.03 -2.99 0.21
N ALA A 81 -8.05 -2.39 0.83
CA ALA A 81 -8.33 -2.55 2.26
C ALA A 81 -8.63 -4.01 2.60
N ALA A 82 -9.52 -4.66 1.83
CA ALA A 82 -9.85 -6.07 2.02
C ALA A 82 -8.60 -6.97 1.88
N LEU A 83 -7.79 -6.75 0.85
CA LEU A 83 -6.55 -7.50 0.65
C LEU A 83 -5.59 -7.32 1.83
N LEU A 84 -5.40 -6.09 2.33
CA LEU A 84 -4.55 -5.81 3.50
C LEU A 84 -5.01 -6.55 4.76
N VAL A 85 -6.31 -6.71 4.96
CA VAL A 85 -6.88 -7.46 6.10
C VAL A 85 -6.76 -8.97 5.91
N PHE A 86 -7.12 -9.49 4.74
CA PHE A 86 -7.30 -10.94 4.55
C PHE A 86 -6.09 -11.67 4.00
N THR A 87 -5.18 -10.98 3.33
CA THR A 87 -4.06 -11.63 2.64
C THR A 87 -2.72 -11.14 3.16
N ASP A 88 -1.71 -12.01 3.05
CA ASP A 88 -0.36 -11.67 3.47
C ASP A 88 0.70 -12.00 2.42
N ARG A 89 0.59 -11.35 1.26
CA ARG A 89 1.47 -11.63 0.12
C ARG A 89 2.32 -10.41 -0.23
N ARG A 90 3.64 -10.56 -0.08
CA ARG A 90 4.63 -9.52 -0.43
C ARG A 90 4.42 -8.95 -1.84
N LEU A 91 4.10 -9.80 -2.81
CA LEU A 91 3.88 -9.38 -4.19
C LEU A 91 2.69 -8.40 -4.32
N LEU A 92 1.62 -8.60 -3.55
CA LEU A 92 0.48 -7.68 -3.54
C LEU A 92 0.87 -6.30 -3.02
N TRP A 93 1.75 -6.23 -2.02
CA TRP A 93 2.24 -4.95 -1.48
C TRP A 93 3.15 -4.21 -2.44
N VAL A 94 4.01 -4.95 -3.16
CA VAL A 94 4.84 -4.36 -4.24
C VAL A 94 3.95 -3.78 -5.33
N ILE A 95 3.00 -4.58 -5.83
CA ILE A 95 2.06 -4.13 -6.87
C ILE A 95 1.27 -2.91 -6.39
N GLY A 96 0.74 -2.96 -5.17
CA GLY A 96 0.02 -1.84 -4.56
C GLY A 96 0.86 -0.57 -4.45
N ALA A 97 2.13 -0.68 -4.03
CA ALA A 97 3.05 0.45 -3.95
C ALA A 97 3.34 1.06 -5.33
N VAL A 98 3.51 0.23 -6.37
CA VAL A 98 3.69 0.69 -7.74
C VAL A 98 2.45 1.44 -8.24
N PHE A 99 1.25 0.91 -7.98
CA PHE A 99 0.00 1.61 -8.31
C PHE A 99 -0.14 2.93 -7.57
N GLN A 100 0.21 2.98 -6.28
CA GLN A 100 0.19 4.23 -5.51
C GLN A 100 1.13 5.28 -6.11
N LEU A 101 2.37 4.87 -6.44
CA LEU A 101 3.32 5.76 -7.09
C LEU A 101 2.76 6.28 -8.43
N PHE A 102 2.19 5.39 -9.23
CA PHE A 102 1.56 5.77 -10.51
C PHE A 102 0.42 6.78 -10.30
N VAL A 103 -0.48 6.57 -9.35
CA VAL A 103 -1.59 7.48 -9.05
C VAL A 103 -1.09 8.86 -8.62
N VAL A 104 -0.06 8.91 -7.76
CA VAL A 104 0.53 10.17 -7.29
C VAL A 104 1.21 10.90 -8.45
N VAL A 105 2.04 10.22 -9.25
CA VAL A 105 2.70 10.83 -10.41
C VAL A 105 1.68 11.31 -11.44
N MET A 106 0.68 10.48 -11.75
CA MET A 106 -0.37 10.82 -12.72
C MET A 106 -1.13 12.07 -12.31
N TYR A 107 -1.36 12.28 -11.00
CA TYR A 107 -1.93 13.53 -10.52
C TYR A 107 -1.10 14.74 -10.95
N PHE A 108 0.20 14.76 -10.64
CA PHE A 108 1.04 15.91 -10.96
C PHE A 108 1.15 16.14 -12.47
N VAL A 109 1.13 15.08 -13.29
CA VAL A 109 1.14 15.19 -14.76
C VAL A 109 -0.18 15.76 -15.30
N VAL A 110 -1.33 15.29 -14.80
CA VAL A 110 -2.65 15.70 -15.30
C VAL A 110 -3.05 17.08 -14.76
N ALA A 111 -2.67 17.40 -13.52
CA ALA A 111 -3.09 18.62 -12.84
C ALA A 111 -2.57 19.89 -13.54
N GLN A 112 -1.40 19.82 -14.20
CA GLN A 112 -0.87 20.89 -15.05
C GLN A 112 -1.79 21.34 -16.20
N ASN A 113 -2.78 20.53 -16.57
CA ASN A 113 -3.74 20.85 -17.62
C ASN A 113 -5.08 21.37 -17.07
N ARG A 114 -5.14 21.74 -15.78
CA ARG A 114 -6.35 22.23 -15.10
C ARG A 114 -6.13 23.66 -14.64
N VAL A 115 -7.23 24.38 -14.41
CA VAL A 115 -7.20 25.72 -13.79
C VAL A 115 -8.05 25.67 -12.52
N PRO A 116 -7.46 25.83 -11.32
CA PRO A 116 -6.03 25.99 -11.03
C PRO A 116 -5.23 24.68 -11.21
N ASP A 117 -3.93 24.81 -11.53
CA ASP A 117 -3.04 23.67 -11.79
C ASP A 117 -2.98 22.65 -10.64
N TYR A 118 -3.18 23.10 -9.39
CA TYR A 118 -3.24 22.21 -8.23
C TYR A 118 -4.42 22.57 -7.34
N GLU A 119 -5.30 21.61 -7.20
CA GLU A 119 -6.51 21.74 -6.42
C GLU A 119 -6.22 21.40 -4.95
N VAL A 120 -6.76 22.18 -4.01
CA VAL A 120 -6.60 21.92 -2.58
C VAL A 120 -7.13 20.52 -2.22
N TRP A 121 -8.32 20.17 -2.74
CA TRP A 121 -8.91 18.84 -2.56
C TRP A 121 -8.05 17.73 -3.17
N GLY A 122 -7.51 18.00 -4.36
CA GLY A 122 -6.54 17.13 -5.02
C GLY A 122 -5.35 16.85 -4.11
N LEU A 123 -4.66 17.89 -3.63
CA LEU A 123 -3.51 17.76 -2.75
C LEU A 123 -3.83 17.06 -1.43
N MET A 124 -4.98 17.38 -0.81
CA MET A 124 -5.40 16.74 0.44
C MET A 124 -5.57 15.23 0.30
N LEU A 125 -6.11 14.76 -0.82
CA LEU A 125 -6.22 13.33 -1.12
C LEU A 125 -4.87 12.61 -1.24
N ARG A 126 -3.79 13.34 -1.53
CA ARG A 126 -2.46 12.72 -1.72
C ARG A 126 -1.78 12.42 -0.38
N ILE A 127 -2.16 13.10 0.70
CA ILE A 127 -1.61 12.84 2.04
C ILE A 127 -1.82 11.38 2.46
N PRO A 128 -3.05 10.83 2.49
CA PRO A 128 -3.25 9.43 2.84
C PRO A 128 -2.66 8.46 1.81
N GLN A 129 -2.61 8.83 0.52
CA GLN A 129 -2.02 8.01 -0.55
C GLN A 129 -0.50 7.86 -0.39
N ILE A 130 0.19 8.96 -0.09
CA ILE A 130 1.64 8.97 0.17
C ILE A 130 1.94 8.17 1.46
N ALA A 131 1.15 8.36 2.52
CA ALA A 131 1.29 7.55 3.73
C ALA A 131 1.10 6.06 3.44
N LEU A 132 0.08 5.70 2.66
CA LEU A 132 -0.16 4.33 2.23
C LEU A 132 0.98 3.77 1.39
N PHE A 133 1.56 4.56 0.48
CA PHE A 133 2.74 4.16 -0.29
C PHE A 133 3.90 3.73 0.62
N PHE A 134 4.20 4.51 1.66
CA PHE A 134 5.24 4.15 2.62
C PHE A 134 4.90 2.89 3.42
N VAL A 135 3.64 2.72 3.83
CA VAL A 135 3.19 1.48 4.52
C VAL A 135 3.37 0.26 3.61
N LEU A 136 2.97 0.35 2.35
CA LEU A 136 3.11 -0.73 1.38
C LEU A 136 4.59 -1.02 1.08
N GLY A 137 5.41 0.02 0.95
CA GLY A 137 6.87 -0.09 0.80
C GLY A 137 7.51 -0.81 1.99
N TYR A 138 7.09 -0.45 3.22
CA TYR A 138 7.53 -1.12 4.44
C TYR A 138 7.15 -2.62 4.43
N LEU A 139 5.91 -2.95 4.09
CA LEU A 139 5.41 -4.33 4.01
C LEU A 139 6.03 -5.14 2.88
N ALA A 140 6.42 -4.47 1.78
CA ALA A 140 7.13 -5.07 0.67
C ALA A 140 8.61 -5.34 1.00
N TYR A 141 9.24 -4.49 1.80
CA TYR A 141 10.63 -4.66 2.23
C TYR A 141 10.78 -5.76 3.28
N HIS A 142 9.86 -5.81 4.26
CA HIS A 142 9.92 -6.79 5.35
C HIS A 142 9.20 -8.09 4.95
N LYS A 143 10.00 -9.13 4.66
CA LYS A 143 9.49 -10.47 4.32
C LYS A 143 8.55 -11.00 5.41
N PRO A 144 7.50 -11.75 5.04
CA PRO A 144 6.75 -12.52 6.01
C PRO A 144 7.73 -13.44 6.75
N PRO A 145 7.67 -13.52 8.09
CA PRO A 145 8.46 -14.50 8.81
C PRO A 145 8.05 -15.87 8.29
N THR A 146 9.00 -16.57 7.68
CA THR A 146 8.79 -17.92 7.16
C THR A 146 8.42 -18.80 8.35
N SER A 147 7.14 -19.11 8.51
CA SER A 147 6.75 -20.29 9.26
C SER A 147 7.36 -21.45 8.49
N ALA A 148 8.40 -22.08 9.06
CA ALA A 148 8.85 -23.38 8.61
C ALA A 148 7.61 -24.28 8.58
N GLN A 149 7.14 -24.60 7.37
CA GLN A 149 6.17 -25.67 7.14
C GLN A 149 6.95 -26.98 7.07
#